data_AF-A0A9D6QKM3-F1
#
_entry.id   AF-A0A9D6QKM3-F1
#
_cell.length_a   1.000
_cell.length_b   1.000
_cell.length_c   1.000
_cell.angle_alpha   90.00
_cell.angle_beta   90.00
_cell.angle_gamma   90.00
#
_symmetry.space_group_name_H-M   'P 1'
#
loop_
_entity.id
_entity.type
_entity.pdbx_description
1 polymer ?
#
loop_
_entity_poly.entity_id
_entity_poly.type
_entity_poly.pdbx_seq_one_letter_code
_entity_poly.pdbx_strand_id
1 'polypeptide(L)'
;LGDVLVIPAGGSRHPADEASVRERQHYIQMQGRKLFPFAVRSMEDSLRRALEQAGLTPDQLELVIVHQANLRILDAVRERLGMPAERVPVNIDRYGNTSSASIPVLLDELVRAGRIKPGDAIGFSAFGGGATWGSSVMRWTMARVDPKSAHASTAGAEHAAGAAAGRTGA
;
A
#
# COMPACT_ATOMS: atom_id res chain seq x y z
N LEU A 1 5.33 5.79 21.83
CA LEU A 1 5.60 5.05 20.58
C LEU A 1 6.48 5.82 19.59
N GLY A 2 6.75 7.13 19.78
CA GLY A 2 7.62 7.89 18.85
C GLY A 2 9.04 7.32 18.68
N ASP A 3 9.61 6.71 19.72
CA ASP A 3 11.02 6.29 19.73
C ASP A 3 11.27 4.83 19.30
N VAL A 4 10.22 4.10 18.88
CA VAL A 4 10.38 2.68 18.47
C VAL A 4 10.76 2.52 17.01
N LEU A 5 10.57 3.56 16.20
CA LEU A 5 10.98 3.66 14.80
C LEU A 5 11.20 5.14 14.47
N VAL A 6 12.46 5.55 14.38
CA VAL A 6 12.82 6.98 14.32
C VAL A 6 14.11 7.19 13.50
N ILE A 7 14.27 8.38 12.96
CA ILE A 7 15.56 8.92 12.52
C ILE A 7 15.91 10.04 13.51
N PRO A 8 16.90 9.85 14.41
CA PRO A 8 17.13 10.78 15.53
C PRO A 8 17.52 12.21 15.14
N ALA A 9 18.24 12.41 14.04
CA ALA A 9 18.73 13.71 13.59
C ALA A 9 18.44 13.97 12.09
N GLY A 10 18.65 15.20 11.66
CA GLY A 10 18.43 15.66 10.28
C GLY A 10 17.09 16.40 10.06
N GLY A 11 16.17 16.33 11.03
CA GLY A 11 14.95 17.13 11.06
C GLY A 11 15.11 18.46 11.81
N SER A 12 14.04 19.25 11.92
CA SER A 12 14.08 20.56 12.59
C SER A 12 14.35 20.50 14.11
N ARG A 13 13.98 19.40 14.77
CA ARG A 13 14.20 19.20 16.22
C ARG A 13 15.67 18.99 16.56
N HIS A 14 16.40 18.32 15.67
CA HIS A 14 17.84 18.12 15.78
C HIS A 14 18.45 18.24 14.37
N PRO A 15 18.79 19.46 13.95
CA PRO A 15 19.43 19.70 12.66
C PRO A 15 20.74 18.93 12.53
N ALA A 16 21.17 18.72 11.29
CA ALA A 16 22.41 18.03 11.00
C ALA A 16 23.64 18.85 11.43
N ASP A 17 24.61 18.16 12.02
CA ASP A 17 25.92 18.68 12.43
C ASP A 17 26.98 17.57 12.34
N GLU A 18 28.24 17.90 12.60
CA GLU A 18 29.34 16.91 12.53
C GLU A 18 29.17 15.76 13.54
N ALA A 19 28.57 16.04 14.71
CA ALA A 19 28.35 15.05 15.75
C ALA A 19 27.30 14.01 15.34
N SER A 20 26.14 14.45 14.88
CA SER A 20 25.03 13.59 14.42
C SER A 20 25.43 12.73 13.22
N VAL A 21 26.30 13.22 12.33
CA VAL A 21 26.87 12.42 11.24
C VAL A 21 27.83 11.35 11.78
N ARG A 22 28.78 11.75 12.63
CA ARG A 22 29.75 10.83 13.26
C ARG A 22 29.06 9.73 14.07
N GLU A 23 27.98 10.08 14.76
CA GLU A 23 27.18 9.18 15.59
C GLU A 23 26.09 8.42 14.80
N ARG A 24 26.02 8.61 13.48
CA ARG A 24 25.08 7.89 12.60
C ARG A 24 23.61 8.07 13.04
N GLN A 25 23.27 9.27 13.49
CA GLN A 25 21.91 9.63 13.91
C GLN A 25 20.95 9.91 12.74
N HIS A 26 21.44 9.84 11.50
CA HIS A 26 20.67 10.05 10.27
C HIS A 26 20.12 8.73 9.67
N TYR A 27 20.32 7.60 10.35
CA TYR A 27 19.79 6.30 9.93
C TYR A 27 18.52 5.93 10.69
N ILE A 28 17.71 5.06 10.08
CA ILE A 28 16.55 4.48 10.75
C ILE A 28 17.01 3.64 11.94
N GLN A 29 16.48 3.94 13.11
CA GLN A 29 16.64 3.17 14.33
C GLN A 29 15.30 2.56 14.72
N MET A 30 15.29 1.27 15.06
CA MET A 30 14.07 0.52 15.29
C MET A 30 14.18 -0.47 16.45
N GLN A 31 13.19 -0.45 17.35
CA GLN A 31 13.03 -1.42 18.43
C GLN A 31 12.09 -2.56 17.98
N GLY A 32 12.57 -3.42 17.06
CA GLY A 32 11.74 -4.42 16.38
C GLY A 32 10.95 -5.36 17.30
N ARG A 33 11.52 -5.77 18.44
CA ARG A 33 10.83 -6.62 19.44
C ARG A 33 9.60 -5.96 20.06
N LYS A 34 9.63 -4.64 20.27
CA LYS A 34 8.48 -3.88 20.78
C LYS A 34 7.50 -3.54 19.66
N LEU A 35 8.04 -3.31 18.45
CA LEU A 35 7.26 -2.93 17.28
C LEU A 35 6.38 -4.06 16.76
N PHE A 36 6.92 -5.28 16.71
CA PHE A 36 6.24 -6.45 16.15
C PHE A 36 4.82 -6.70 16.72
N PRO A 37 4.64 -6.89 18.04
CA PRO A 37 3.32 -7.20 18.58
C PRO A 37 2.35 -6.01 18.45
N PHE A 38 2.88 -4.78 18.43
CA PHE A 38 2.07 -3.58 18.20
C PHE A 38 1.56 -3.54 16.76
N ALA A 39 2.45 -3.68 15.78
CA ALA A 39 2.11 -3.67 14.36
C ALA A 39 1.04 -4.72 14.02
N VAL A 40 1.21 -5.95 14.49
CA VAL A 40 0.28 -7.04 14.24
C VAL A 40 -1.11 -6.75 14.80
N ARG A 41 -1.21 -6.33 16.08
CA ARG A 41 -2.51 -6.02 16.71
C ARG A 41 -3.17 -4.80 16.07
N SER A 42 -2.42 -3.72 15.86
CA SER A 42 -2.95 -2.49 15.26
C SER A 42 -3.53 -2.73 13.86
N MET A 43 -2.87 -3.54 13.03
CA MET A 43 -3.37 -3.87 11.70
C MET A 43 -4.62 -4.75 11.73
N GLU A 44 -4.68 -5.71 12.64
CA GLU A 44 -5.88 -6.55 12.82
C GLU A 44 -7.07 -5.71 13.30
N ASP A 45 -6.92 -4.98 14.41
CA ASP A 45 -7.98 -4.18 15.02
C ASP A 45 -8.48 -3.10 14.06
N SER A 46 -7.57 -2.52 13.28
CA SER A 46 -7.92 -1.54 12.24
C SER A 46 -8.74 -2.19 11.11
N LEU A 47 -8.34 -3.38 10.65
CA LEU A 47 -9.06 -4.07 9.57
C LEU A 47 -10.44 -4.55 10.02
N ARG A 48 -10.56 -5.08 11.24
CA ARG A 48 -11.85 -5.49 11.82
C ARG A 48 -12.81 -4.31 11.91
N ARG A 49 -12.35 -3.14 12.36
CA ARG A 49 -13.20 -1.93 12.37
C ARG A 49 -13.61 -1.46 10.97
N ALA A 50 -12.70 -1.56 9.99
CA ALA A 50 -13.04 -1.23 8.60
C ALA A 50 -14.09 -2.20 8.02
N LEU A 51 -14.00 -3.49 8.37
CA LEU A 51 -14.97 -4.51 7.99
C LEU A 51 -16.34 -4.28 8.66
N GLU A 52 -16.36 -3.98 9.96
CA GLU A 52 -17.59 -3.62 10.69
C GLU A 52 -18.30 -2.42 10.05
N GLN A 53 -17.55 -1.36 9.72
CA GLN A 53 -18.09 -0.18 9.02
C GLN A 53 -18.63 -0.51 7.63
N ALA A 54 -18.02 -1.49 6.95
CA ALA A 54 -18.46 -1.96 5.64
C ALA A 54 -19.60 -3.00 5.71
N GLY A 55 -19.99 -3.46 6.91
CA GLY A 55 -20.97 -4.54 7.08
C GLY A 55 -20.49 -5.88 6.52
N LEU A 56 -19.19 -6.15 6.58
CA LEU A 56 -18.55 -7.35 6.04
C LEU A 56 -17.86 -8.16 7.12
N THR A 57 -17.68 -9.45 6.86
CA THR A 57 -16.85 -10.36 7.65
C THR A 57 -15.54 -10.71 6.90
N PRO A 58 -14.48 -11.14 7.59
CA PRO A 58 -13.20 -11.47 6.94
C PRO A 58 -13.31 -12.53 5.83
N ASP A 59 -14.22 -13.50 5.95
CA ASP A 59 -14.45 -14.55 4.97
C ASP A 59 -15.07 -14.06 3.65
N GLN A 60 -15.70 -12.88 3.66
CA GLN A 60 -16.24 -12.20 2.49
C GLN A 60 -15.18 -11.41 1.71
N LEU A 61 -13.98 -11.24 2.25
CA LEU A 61 -12.86 -10.66 1.51
C LEU A 61 -12.24 -11.71 0.58
N GLU A 62 -12.05 -11.32 -0.67
CA GLU A 62 -11.32 -12.13 -1.64
C GLU A 62 -9.83 -12.13 -1.29
N LEU A 63 -9.25 -10.95 -1.04
CA LEU A 63 -7.85 -10.77 -0.61
C LEU A 63 -7.73 -9.71 0.49
N VAL A 64 -6.71 -9.87 1.33
CA VAL A 64 -6.21 -8.84 2.25
C VAL A 64 -4.77 -8.50 1.90
N ILE A 65 -4.56 -7.28 1.41
CA ILE A 65 -3.24 -6.76 1.03
C ILE A 65 -2.67 -5.97 2.21
N VAL A 66 -1.69 -6.56 2.87
CA VAL A 66 -1.04 -5.99 4.06
C VAL A 66 0.28 -5.32 3.68
N HIS A 67 0.67 -4.26 4.40
CA HIS A 67 2.01 -3.70 4.33
C HIS A 67 3.08 -4.80 4.44
N GLN A 68 3.98 -4.88 3.45
CA GLN A 68 5.02 -5.90 3.34
C GLN A 68 6.22 -5.55 4.25
N ALA A 69 6.04 -5.62 5.57
CA ALA A 69 7.04 -5.23 6.55
C ALA A 69 8.16 -6.27 6.74
N ASN A 70 7.74 -7.52 7.00
CA ASN A 70 8.55 -8.74 7.05
C ASN A 70 7.62 -9.95 7.04
N LEU A 71 8.13 -11.12 6.64
CA LEU A 71 7.31 -12.34 6.54
C LEU A 71 6.63 -12.74 7.86
N ARG A 72 7.32 -12.57 9.01
CA ARG A 72 6.78 -12.93 10.33
C ARG A 72 5.55 -12.09 10.71
N ILE A 73 5.51 -10.82 10.33
CA ILE A 73 4.34 -9.94 10.56
C ILE A 73 3.19 -10.37 9.65
N LEU A 74 3.48 -10.67 8.38
CA LEU A 74 2.48 -11.12 7.41
C LEU A 74 1.82 -12.43 7.86
N ASP A 75 2.61 -13.42 8.29
CA ASP A 75 2.11 -14.68 8.83
C ASP A 75 1.26 -14.47 10.10
N ALA A 76 1.72 -13.63 11.02
CA ALA A 76 0.98 -13.35 12.25
C ALA A 76 -0.34 -12.62 12.00
N VAL A 77 -0.40 -11.68 11.05
CA VAL A 77 -1.66 -11.02 10.65
C VAL A 77 -2.60 -12.03 10.00
N ARG A 78 -2.10 -12.85 9.07
CA ARG A 78 -2.88 -13.93 8.42
C ARG A 78 -3.52 -14.85 9.46
N GLU A 79 -2.73 -15.37 10.39
CA GLU A 79 -3.18 -16.30 11.43
C GLU A 79 -4.25 -15.68 12.33
N ARG A 80 -4.08 -14.41 12.71
CA ARG A 80 -5.07 -13.69 13.55
C ARG A 80 -6.37 -13.40 12.82
N LEU A 81 -6.31 -13.20 11.50
CA LEU A 81 -7.50 -13.06 10.66
C LEU A 81 -8.19 -14.40 10.36
N GLY A 82 -7.54 -15.54 10.66
CA GLY A 82 -8.07 -16.87 10.35
C GLY A 82 -8.17 -17.13 8.85
N MET A 83 -7.34 -16.45 8.04
CA MET A 83 -7.39 -16.54 6.57
C MET A 83 -6.36 -17.54 6.04
N PRO A 84 -6.65 -18.22 4.93
CA PRO A 84 -5.67 -19.08 4.29
C PRO A 84 -4.61 -18.24 3.56
N ALA A 85 -3.44 -18.83 3.29
CA ALA A 85 -2.26 -18.09 2.81
C ALA A 85 -2.49 -17.44 1.45
N GLU A 86 -3.29 -18.06 0.60
CA GLU A 86 -3.61 -17.56 -0.75
C GLU A 86 -4.38 -16.24 -0.71
N ARG A 87 -5.12 -15.96 0.38
CA ARG A 87 -5.90 -14.74 0.57
C ARG A 87 -5.11 -13.59 1.22
N VAL A 88 -3.90 -13.83 1.70
CA VAL A 88 -2.98 -12.79 2.20
C VAL A 88 -1.70 -12.84 1.39
N PRO A 89 -1.71 -12.29 0.15
CA PRO A 89 -0.60 -12.43 -0.78
C PRO A 89 0.68 -11.75 -0.28
N VAL A 90 1.82 -12.30 -0.69
CA VAL A 90 3.16 -11.87 -0.31
C VAL A 90 4.02 -11.69 -1.56
N ASN A 91 4.80 -10.60 -1.60
CA ASN A 91 5.85 -10.39 -2.61
C ASN A 91 7.14 -9.82 -2.00
N ILE A 92 7.26 -9.85 -0.68
CA ILE A 92 8.42 -9.32 0.05
C ILE A 92 9.72 -10.06 -0.28
N ASP A 93 9.62 -11.31 -0.72
CA ASP A 93 10.74 -12.12 -1.22
C ASP A 93 11.35 -11.55 -2.51
N ARG A 94 10.55 -10.83 -3.31
CA ARG A 94 10.99 -10.22 -4.58
C ARG A 94 11.43 -8.76 -4.43
N TYR A 95 10.74 -7.96 -3.60
CA TYR A 95 10.98 -6.51 -3.50
C TYR A 95 11.48 -6.03 -2.14
N GLY A 96 11.47 -6.88 -1.12
CA GLY A 96 11.71 -6.46 0.25
C GLY A 96 10.62 -5.50 0.77
N ASN A 97 10.94 -4.78 1.85
CA ASN A 97 10.07 -3.77 2.42
C ASN A 97 10.26 -2.43 1.70
N THR A 98 9.28 -2.05 0.88
CA THR A 98 9.26 -0.79 0.11
C THR A 98 8.43 0.31 0.78
N SER A 99 8.23 0.24 2.10
CA SER A 99 7.48 1.22 2.90
C SER A 99 6.06 1.45 2.34
N SER A 100 5.65 2.70 2.13
CA SER A 100 4.34 3.09 1.61
C SER A 100 4.04 2.51 0.21
N ALA A 101 5.06 2.14 -0.57
CA ALA A 101 4.86 1.55 -1.90
C ALA A 101 4.48 0.07 -1.87
N SER A 102 4.65 -0.62 -0.72
CA SER A 102 4.43 -2.08 -0.64
C SER A 102 3.02 -2.53 -1.03
N ILE A 103 1.99 -1.82 -0.56
CA ILE A 103 0.59 -2.12 -0.88
C ILE A 103 0.27 -1.86 -2.36
N PRO A 104 0.52 -0.66 -2.93
CA PRO A 104 0.19 -0.39 -4.33
C PRO A 104 0.99 -1.25 -5.32
N VAL A 105 2.26 -1.58 -5.02
CA VAL A 105 3.04 -2.51 -5.85
C VAL A 105 2.39 -3.89 -5.88
N LEU A 106 2.05 -4.45 -4.71
CA LEU A 106 1.40 -5.76 -4.65
C LEU A 106 0.00 -5.73 -5.30
N LEU A 107 -0.76 -4.65 -5.11
CA LEU A 107 -2.06 -4.48 -5.76
C LEU A 107 -1.94 -4.50 -7.29
N ASP A 108 -1.02 -3.74 -7.87
CA ASP A 108 -0.79 -3.72 -9.33
C ASP A 108 -0.42 -5.11 -9.86
N GLU A 109 0.45 -5.84 -9.16
CA GLU A 109 0.79 -7.22 -9.54
C GLU A 109 -0.42 -8.14 -9.54
N LEU A 110 -1.26 -8.07 -8.51
CA LEU A 110 -2.46 -8.92 -8.39
C LEU A 110 -3.49 -8.59 -9.47
N VAL A 111 -3.67 -7.30 -9.79
CA VAL A 111 -4.57 -6.85 -10.86
C VAL A 111 -4.06 -7.35 -12.22
N ARG A 112 -2.77 -7.17 -12.53
CA ARG A 112 -2.16 -7.64 -13.79
C ARG A 112 -2.18 -9.15 -13.94
N ALA A 113 -2.02 -9.88 -12.83
CA ALA A 113 -2.13 -11.33 -12.78
C ALA A 113 -3.58 -11.84 -12.89
N GLY A 114 -4.58 -10.95 -12.94
CA GLY A 114 -5.99 -11.33 -13.00
C GLY A 114 -6.51 -11.98 -11.71
N ARG A 115 -5.82 -11.77 -10.58
CA ARG A 115 -6.21 -12.28 -9.26
C ARG A 115 -7.27 -11.43 -8.58
N ILE A 116 -7.48 -10.20 -9.04
CA ILE A 116 -8.54 -9.29 -8.58
C ILE A 116 -9.47 -9.01 -9.76
N LYS A 117 -10.77 -9.15 -9.52
CA LYS A 117 -11.84 -9.02 -10.51
C LYS A 117 -12.84 -7.93 -10.08
N PRO A 118 -13.56 -7.33 -11.03
CA PRO A 118 -14.69 -6.45 -10.70
C PRO A 118 -15.69 -7.17 -9.78
N GLY A 119 -16.08 -6.51 -8.70
CA GLY A 119 -16.99 -7.02 -7.68
C GLY A 119 -16.29 -7.55 -6.42
N ASP A 120 -15.01 -7.93 -6.51
CA ASP A 120 -14.25 -8.47 -5.38
C ASP A 120 -14.15 -7.45 -4.24
N ALA A 121 -14.29 -7.93 -3.00
CA ALA A 121 -14.03 -7.15 -1.81
C ALA A 121 -12.57 -7.35 -1.37
N ILE A 122 -11.79 -6.26 -1.36
CA ILE A 122 -10.37 -6.28 -1.04
C ILE A 122 -10.14 -5.48 0.24
N GLY A 123 -9.49 -6.10 1.22
CA GLY A 123 -9.04 -5.44 2.44
C GLY A 123 -7.60 -4.94 2.30
N PHE A 124 -7.31 -3.80 2.93
CA PHE A 124 -5.98 -3.23 3.02
C PHE A 124 -5.65 -2.95 4.48
N SER A 125 -4.42 -3.25 4.91
CA SER A 125 -3.99 -2.89 6.27
C SER A 125 -2.51 -2.53 6.31
N ALA A 126 -2.19 -1.43 6.97
CA ALA A 126 -0.83 -0.91 7.05
C ALA A 126 -0.47 -0.44 8.45
N PHE A 127 0.83 -0.47 8.72
CA PHE A 127 1.46 0.02 9.93
C PHE A 127 2.79 0.70 9.57
N GLY A 128 3.15 1.81 10.21
CA GLY A 128 4.37 2.55 9.91
C GLY A 128 4.85 3.48 11.04
N GLY A 129 5.90 4.25 10.73
CA GLY A 129 6.52 5.22 11.65
C GLY A 129 5.53 6.25 12.22
N GLY A 130 5.77 6.68 13.46
CA GLY A 130 4.89 7.62 14.18
C GLY A 130 4.60 7.26 15.63
N ALA A 131 3.98 6.12 15.98
CA ALA A 131 3.45 5.05 15.15
C ALA A 131 2.09 5.40 14.52
N THR A 132 1.87 4.94 13.29
CA THR A 132 0.62 5.12 12.52
C THR A 132 0.14 3.79 11.98
N TRP A 133 -1.18 3.64 11.85
CA TRP A 133 -1.80 2.47 11.25
C TRP A 133 -3.15 2.84 10.66
N GLY A 134 -3.61 2.03 9.70
CA GLY A 134 -4.88 2.25 9.05
C GLY A 134 -5.26 1.07 8.17
N SER A 135 -6.55 0.96 7.91
CA SER A 135 -7.11 -0.06 7.05
C SER A 135 -8.24 0.51 6.23
N SER A 136 -8.49 -0.09 5.08
CA SER A 136 -9.64 0.19 4.25
C SER A 136 -10.16 -1.10 3.65
N VAL A 137 -11.44 -1.10 3.31
CA VAL A 137 -12.06 -2.16 2.52
C VAL A 137 -12.64 -1.50 1.28
N MET A 138 -12.37 -2.08 0.12
CA MET A 138 -12.81 -1.54 -1.15
C MET A 138 -13.45 -2.64 -1.98
N ARG A 139 -14.58 -2.33 -2.61
CA ARG A 139 -15.10 -3.14 -3.70
C ARG A 139 -14.39 -2.73 -4.98
N TRP A 140 -13.69 -3.67 -5.62
CA TRP A 140 -12.98 -3.41 -6.86
C TRP A 140 -13.99 -3.23 -8.00
N THR A 141 -13.91 -2.12 -8.74
CA THR A 141 -14.86 -1.82 -9.83
C THR A 141 -14.20 -1.75 -11.21
N MET A 142 -12.87 -1.70 -11.26
CA MET A 142 -12.14 -1.53 -12.51
C MET A 142 -12.16 -2.82 -13.31
N ALA A 143 -12.73 -2.75 -14.52
CA ALA A 143 -12.62 -3.80 -15.52
C ALA A 143 -11.15 -4.04 -15.88
N ARG A 144 -10.84 -5.26 -16.34
CA ARG A 144 -9.49 -5.60 -16.82
C ARG A 144 -9.10 -4.63 -17.94
N VAL A 145 -8.10 -3.79 -17.68
CA VAL A 145 -7.47 -2.99 -18.72
C VAL A 145 -6.55 -3.93 -19.49
N ASP A 146 -6.87 -4.20 -20.76
CA ASP A 146 -5.93 -4.88 -21.64
C ASP A 146 -4.67 -4.01 -21.76
N PRO A 147 -3.47 -4.50 -21.41
CA PRO A 147 -2.24 -3.72 -21.54
C PRO A 147 -2.02 -3.18 -22.95
N LYS A 148 -2.58 -3.82 -23.97
CA LYS A 148 -2.49 -3.38 -25.38
C LYS A 148 -3.44 -2.24 -25.73
N SER A 149 -4.49 -1.98 -24.95
CA SER A 149 -5.45 -0.91 -25.25
C SER A 149 -5.05 0.45 -24.67
N ALA A 150 -4.16 0.48 -23.67
CA ALA A 150 -3.74 1.70 -22.98
C ALA A 150 -2.84 2.64 -23.82
N HIS A 151 -2.22 2.15 -24.90
CA HIS A 151 -1.41 2.97 -25.83
C HIS A 151 -2.20 3.51 -27.03
N ALA A 152 -3.48 3.16 -27.20
CA ALA A 152 -4.26 3.61 -28.34
C ALA A 152 -4.95 4.97 -28.11
N SER A 153 -5.04 5.49 -26.87
CA SER A 153 -5.91 6.63 -26.56
C SER A 153 -5.26 8.02 -26.64
N THR A 154 -3.95 8.13 -26.88
CA THR A 154 -3.27 9.43 -27.00
C THR A 154 -3.00 9.87 -28.44
N ALA A 155 -3.16 8.98 -29.44
CA ALA A 155 -2.86 9.30 -30.84
C ALA A 155 -4.03 9.95 -31.62
N GLY A 156 -5.25 10.01 -31.04
CA GLY A 156 -6.45 10.46 -31.76
C GLY A 156 -6.88 11.92 -31.52
N ALA A 157 -6.28 12.64 -30.57
CA ALA A 157 -6.76 13.96 -30.15
C ALA A 157 -6.12 15.14 -30.90
N GLU A 158 -4.98 14.95 -31.57
CA GLU A 158 -4.24 16.07 -32.18
C GLU A 158 -4.67 16.41 -33.61
N HIS A 159 -5.47 15.57 -34.29
CA HIS A 159 -5.80 15.79 -35.71
C HIS A 159 -7.11 16.57 -35.98
N ALA A 160 -7.94 16.84 -34.95
CA ALA A 160 -9.24 17.49 -35.12
C ALA A 160 -9.23 19.02 -34.92
N ALA A 161 -8.14 19.60 -34.42
CA ALA A 161 -8.08 21.04 -34.11
C ALA A 161 -7.62 21.93 -35.29
N GLY A 162 -7.19 21.36 -36.42
CA GLY A 162 -6.63 22.11 -37.56
C GLY A 162 -7.61 22.52 -38.66
N ALA A 163 -8.87 22.08 -38.64
CA ALA A 163 -9.79 22.24 -39.78
C ALA A 163 -10.83 23.37 -39.65
N ALA A 164 -10.84 24.13 -38.55
CA ALA A 164 -11.88 25.13 -38.26
C ALA A 164 -11.41 26.60 -38.34
N ALA A 165 -10.23 26.88 -38.90
CA ALA A 165 -9.71 28.24 -39.09
C ALA A 165 -9.53 28.55 -40.58
N GLY A 166 -10.63 28.85 -41.26
CA GLY A 166 -10.58 29.30 -42.65
C GLY A 166 -11.97 29.39 -43.25
N ARG A 167 -12.64 30.53 -43.05
CA ARG A 167 -13.68 31.14 -43.91
C ARG A 167 -14.38 32.29 -43.16
N THR A 168 -13.76 33.47 -43.14
CA THR A 168 -14.46 34.78 -43.07
C THR A 168 -13.56 35.85 -43.69
N GLY A 169 -14.03 36.50 -44.75
CA GLY A 169 -13.29 37.56 -45.44
C GLY A 169 -13.84 37.82 -46.85
N ALA A 170 -14.99 38.48 -46.90
CA ALA A 170 -15.45 39.31 -48.01
C ALA A 170 -15.72 40.70 -47.43
#